data_AF-A4JVF6-F1
#
_entry.id   AF-A4JVF6-F1
#
_cell.length_a   1.000
_cell.length_b   1.000
_cell.length_c   1.000
_cell.angle_alpha   90.00
_cell.angle_beta   90.00
_cell.angle_gamma   90.00
#
_symmetry.space_group_name_H-M   'P 1'
#
loop_
_entity.id
_entity.type
_entity.pdbx_description
1 polymer ?
#
loop_
_entity_poly.entity_id
_entity_poly.type
_entity_poly.pdbx_seq_one_letter_code
_entity_poly.pdbx_strand_id
1 'polypeptide(L)'
;MEPFASFTPTISDKTKIEYEQCYERNRKRFMSDLGKPDMAPDEVVAHLILTRTEYAARTWRFYKSSAIYYLETYHPHHETAIDELKRHGSGDLRNGGSNTSGRKRKDVPDSVWNEIKHAIQERIKQQYKHAATLLAVLEGTLLTGLRPNEWAFSELGQHEADGRRVLRVRNSKHTNGRGNGTHREMYVDELEVREIEVIARALAACKSESAEEATRLQLALKHELEAARALAVAGKRRARSSVTLYSFRHQFVANAKLTFENPVITAALSGHSSTKTAHQHYGKRRNGRAMVRVYPTESSVAAVQNRYLETYRDFVARRGANITHSPSSH
;
A
#
# COMPACT_ATOMS: atom_id res chain seq x y z
N MET A 1 -32.55 17.29 3.26
CA MET A 1 -31.31 16.99 4.00
C MET A 1 -31.30 15.47 4.15
N GLU A 2 -30.70 14.77 3.18
CA GLU A 2 -30.70 13.30 3.21
C GLU A 2 -29.68 12.79 4.24
N PRO A 3 -30.00 11.72 4.99
CA PRO A 3 -29.11 11.17 5.98
C PRO A 3 -27.91 10.51 5.29
N PHE A 4 -26.71 10.85 5.77
CA PHE A 4 -25.44 10.25 5.37
C PHE A 4 -25.54 8.72 5.44
N ALA A 5 -25.44 8.07 4.28
CA ALA A 5 -25.26 6.63 4.20
C ALA A 5 -24.06 6.22 5.06
N SER A 6 -24.30 5.44 6.11
CA SER A 6 -23.26 4.87 6.95
C SER A 6 -22.42 3.93 6.10
N PHE A 7 -21.25 4.40 5.64
CA PHE A 7 -20.27 3.56 4.97
C PHE A 7 -19.60 2.63 5.99
N THR A 8 -20.30 1.56 6.35
CA THR A 8 -19.69 0.40 7.00
C THR A 8 -18.64 -0.15 6.03
N PRO A 9 -17.35 -0.26 6.40
CA PRO A 9 -16.34 -0.78 5.49
C PRO A 9 -16.68 -2.23 5.14
N THR A 10 -17.24 -2.48 3.97
CA THR A 10 -17.49 -3.83 3.48
C THR A 10 -16.14 -4.50 3.24
N ILE A 11 -15.85 -5.55 4.01
CA ILE A 11 -14.66 -6.40 3.82
C ILE A 11 -14.71 -6.93 2.38
N SER A 12 -13.67 -6.66 1.57
CA SER A 12 -13.64 -7.12 0.18
C SER A 12 -13.64 -8.66 0.09
N ASP A 13 -14.20 -9.24 -0.97
CA ASP A 13 -14.24 -10.71 -1.14
C ASP A 13 -12.85 -11.34 -1.13
N LYS A 14 -11.85 -10.62 -1.66
CA LYS A 14 -10.45 -11.03 -1.53
C LYS A 14 -10.02 -11.12 -0.06
N THR A 15 -10.39 -10.15 0.76
CA THR A 15 -10.04 -10.14 2.19
C THR A 15 -10.77 -11.25 2.95
N LYS A 16 -12.02 -11.57 2.58
CA LYS A 16 -12.76 -12.71 3.13
C LYS A 16 -12.01 -14.02 2.88
N ILE A 17 -11.62 -14.28 1.62
CA ILE A 17 -10.82 -15.44 1.23
C ILE A 17 -9.49 -15.48 1.99
N GLU A 18 -8.80 -14.34 2.12
CA GLU A 18 -7.54 -14.25 2.88
C GLU A 18 -7.74 -14.56 4.38
N TYR A 19 -8.85 -14.16 4.98
CA TYR A 19 -9.20 -14.45 6.37
C TYR A 19 -9.49 -15.94 6.57
N GLU A 20 -10.28 -16.56 5.71
CA GLU A 20 -10.57 -18.00 5.71
C GLU A 20 -9.28 -18.83 5.61
N GLN A 21 -8.47 -18.55 4.59
CA GLN A 21 -7.19 -19.23 4.41
C GLN A 21 -6.23 -19.02 5.57
N CYS A 22 -6.26 -17.83 6.20
CA CYS A 22 -5.43 -17.54 7.35
C CYS A 22 -5.86 -18.33 8.58
N TYR A 23 -7.16 -18.42 8.85
CA TYR A 23 -7.69 -19.20 9.96
C TYR A 23 -7.32 -20.67 9.80
N GLU A 24 -7.60 -21.27 8.63
CA GLU A 24 -7.30 -22.67 8.36
C GLU A 24 -5.81 -22.99 8.45
N ARG A 25 -4.95 -22.10 7.94
CA ARG A 25 -3.50 -22.26 8.07
C ARG A 25 -3.05 -22.19 9.52
N ASN A 26 -3.59 -21.28 10.31
CA ASN A 26 -3.26 -21.18 11.74
C ASN A 26 -3.75 -22.41 12.51
N ARG A 27 -4.97 -22.88 12.23
CA ARG A 27 -5.53 -24.11 12.81
C ARG A 27 -4.62 -25.32 12.54
N LYS A 28 -4.24 -25.55 11.28
CA LYS A 28 -3.29 -26.61 10.91
C LYS A 28 -1.94 -26.48 11.61
N ARG A 29 -1.41 -25.25 11.71
CA ARG A 29 -0.16 -25.00 12.44
C ARG A 29 -0.32 -25.38 13.92
N PHE A 30 -1.36 -24.91 14.59
CA PHE A 30 -1.60 -25.18 16.01
C PHE A 30 -1.84 -26.67 16.29
N MET A 31 -2.54 -27.37 15.39
CA MET A 31 -2.68 -28.84 15.44
C MET A 31 -1.30 -29.52 15.41
N SER A 32 -0.42 -29.08 14.51
CA SER A 32 0.95 -29.59 14.42
C SER A 32 1.77 -29.25 15.67
N ASP A 33 1.70 -28.01 16.16
CA ASP A 33 2.47 -27.54 17.33
C ASP A 33 2.06 -28.28 18.61
N LEU A 34 0.79 -28.67 18.73
CA LEU A 34 0.23 -29.38 19.88
C LEU A 34 0.17 -30.91 19.69
N GLY A 35 0.57 -31.44 18.53
CA GLY A 35 0.47 -32.86 18.22
C GLY A 35 -0.96 -33.42 18.22
N LYS A 36 -1.97 -32.58 17.94
CA LYS A 36 -3.39 -32.97 17.95
C LYS A 36 -3.91 -33.26 16.53
N PRO A 37 -4.72 -34.32 16.35
CA PRO A 37 -5.28 -34.68 15.05
C PRO A 37 -6.42 -33.76 14.60
N ASP A 38 -7.03 -33.04 15.55
CA ASP A 38 -8.06 -32.05 15.28
C ASP A 38 -8.06 -30.95 16.35
N MET A 39 -8.66 -29.80 16.03
CA MET A 39 -8.77 -28.67 16.95
C MET A 39 -10.11 -27.95 16.74
N ALA A 40 -10.90 -27.84 17.80
CA ALA A 40 -12.17 -27.13 17.79
C ALA A 40 -11.95 -25.61 17.67
N PRO A 41 -12.93 -24.82 17.19
CA PRO A 41 -12.80 -23.37 17.07
C PRO A 41 -12.39 -22.67 18.38
N ASP A 42 -12.95 -23.10 19.51
CA ASP A 42 -12.61 -22.54 20.83
C ASP A 42 -11.17 -22.84 21.23
N GLU A 43 -10.66 -24.02 20.91
CA GLU A 43 -9.27 -24.39 21.16
C GLU A 43 -8.33 -23.52 20.30
N VAL A 44 -8.67 -23.28 19.03
CA VAL A 44 -7.90 -22.39 18.14
C VAL A 44 -7.84 -20.97 18.71
N VAL A 45 -8.97 -20.44 19.20
CA VAL A 45 -9.03 -19.12 19.85
C VAL A 45 -8.20 -19.10 21.12
N ALA A 46 -8.36 -20.09 22.00
CA ALA A 46 -7.61 -20.18 23.25
C ALA A 46 -6.09 -20.21 22.98
N HIS A 47 -5.65 -21.06 22.05
CA HIS A 47 -4.23 -21.16 21.70
C HIS A 47 -3.70 -19.87 21.04
N LEU A 48 -4.50 -19.22 20.20
CA LEU A 48 -4.15 -17.93 19.61
C LEU A 48 -3.96 -16.85 20.70
N ILE A 49 -4.82 -16.81 21.71
CA ILE A 49 -4.71 -15.90 22.86
C ILE A 49 -3.48 -16.23 23.73
N LEU A 50 -3.25 -17.51 24.02
CA LEU A 50 -2.10 -17.93 24.85
C LEU A 50 -0.76 -17.59 24.20
N THR A 51 -0.65 -17.76 22.87
CA THR A 51 0.58 -17.45 22.09
C THR A 51 0.66 -15.99 21.65
N ARG A 52 -0.29 -15.14 22.09
CA ARG A 52 -0.44 -13.75 21.62
C ARG A 52 0.85 -12.92 21.70
N THR A 53 1.59 -13.04 22.79
CA THR A 53 2.82 -12.28 23.07
C THR A 53 3.98 -12.64 22.13
N GLU A 54 3.91 -13.80 21.48
CA GLU A 54 4.89 -14.23 20.49
C GLU A 54 4.74 -13.48 19.16
N TYR A 55 3.58 -12.93 18.87
CA TYR A 55 3.32 -12.23 17.62
C TYR A 55 3.69 -10.75 17.67
N ALA A 56 4.09 -10.21 16.52
CA ALA A 56 4.12 -8.77 16.34
C ALA A 56 2.68 -8.21 16.30
N ALA A 57 2.48 -6.97 16.78
CA ALA A 57 1.16 -6.35 16.88
C ALA A 57 0.35 -6.37 15.57
N ARG A 58 1.01 -6.27 14.41
CA ARG A 58 0.35 -6.38 13.09
C ARG A 58 -0.13 -7.80 12.80
N THR A 59 0.69 -8.80 13.07
CA THR A 59 0.35 -10.21 12.86
C THR A 59 -0.82 -10.60 13.76
N TRP A 60 -0.76 -10.20 15.03
CA TRP A 60 -1.87 -10.40 15.98
C TRP A 60 -3.18 -9.82 15.45
N ARG A 61 -3.19 -8.55 15.04
CA ARG A 61 -4.40 -7.92 14.49
C ARG A 61 -4.98 -8.69 13.30
N PHE A 62 -4.11 -9.16 12.39
CA PHE A 62 -4.56 -9.93 11.24
C PHE A 62 -5.12 -11.28 11.66
N TYR A 63 -4.42 -12.06 12.49
CA TYR A 63 -4.90 -13.35 12.97
C TYR A 63 -6.21 -13.23 13.75
N LYS A 64 -6.31 -12.22 14.63
CA LYS A 64 -7.53 -11.90 15.37
C LYS A 64 -8.69 -11.58 14.42
N SER A 65 -8.50 -10.70 13.44
CA SER A 65 -9.55 -10.38 12.46
C SER A 65 -9.97 -11.59 11.63
N SER A 66 -9.00 -12.43 11.21
CA SER A 66 -9.28 -13.66 10.47
C SER A 66 -10.10 -14.65 11.29
N ALA A 67 -9.76 -14.84 12.57
CA ALA A 67 -10.49 -15.74 13.45
C ALA A 67 -11.89 -15.22 13.79
N ILE A 68 -12.05 -13.92 14.11
CA ILE A 68 -13.37 -13.32 14.33
C ILE A 68 -14.26 -13.53 13.10
N TYR A 69 -13.76 -13.20 11.91
CA TYR A 69 -14.52 -13.38 10.67
C TYR A 69 -14.93 -14.84 10.45
N TYR A 70 -14.00 -15.79 10.62
CA TYR A 70 -14.28 -17.21 10.41
C TYR A 70 -15.34 -17.73 11.40
N LEU A 71 -15.21 -17.39 12.68
CA LEU A 71 -16.18 -17.80 13.70
C LEU A 71 -17.56 -17.15 13.45
N GLU A 72 -17.62 -15.84 13.19
CA GLU A 72 -18.88 -15.14 12.87
C GLU A 72 -19.58 -15.72 11.62
N THR A 73 -18.81 -16.23 10.66
CA THR A 73 -19.34 -16.77 9.39
C THR A 73 -19.77 -18.24 9.48
N TYR A 74 -18.94 -19.10 10.08
CA TYR A 74 -19.12 -20.56 10.04
C TYR A 74 -19.47 -21.19 11.38
N HIS A 75 -19.23 -20.49 12.49
CA HIS A 75 -19.40 -20.99 13.85
C HIS A 75 -20.08 -19.95 14.76
N PRO A 76 -21.23 -19.36 14.37
CA PRO A 76 -21.82 -18.22 15.06
C PRO A 76 -22.21 -18.52 16.51
N HIS A 77 -22.44 -19.79 16.86
CA HIS A 77 -22.74 -20.23 18.23
C HIS A 77 -21.57 -20.10 19.23
N HIS A 78 -20.35 -19.79 18.75
CA HIS A 78 -19.16 -19.60 19.57
C HIS A 78 -18.97 -18.13 20.03
N GLU A 79 -20.06 -17.47 20.41
CA GLU A 79 -20.07 -16.04 20.79
C GLU A 79 -19.08 -15.73 21.92
N THR A 80 -19.00 -16.59 22.93
CA THR A 80 -18.07 -16.43 24.06
C THR A 80 -16.60 -16.37 23.60
N ALA A 81 -16.22 -17.20 22.63
CA ALA A 81 -14.85 -17.21 22.10
C ALA A 81 -14.57 -15.97 21.24
N ILE A 82 -15.55 -15.52 20.45
CA ILE A 82 -15.48 -14.27 19.69
C ILE A 82 -15.28 -13.08 20.64
N ASP A 83 -16.07 -13.00 21.71
CA ASP A 83 -16.01 -11.93 22.70
C ASP A 83 -14.70 -11.93 23.47
N GLU A 84 -14.24 -13.09 23.90
CA GLU A 84 -12.94 -13.22 24.55
C GLU A 84 -11.82 -12.74 23.62
N LEU A 85 -11.81 -13.18 22.36
CA LEU A 85 -10.84 -12.72 21.38
C LEU A 85 -10.93 -11.21 21.15
N LYS A 86 -12.15 -10.61 21.16
CA LYS A 86 -12.37 -9.16 21.05
C LYS A 86 -11.75 -8.38 22.21
N ARG A 87 -11.72 -8.91 23.45
CA ARG A 87 -11.09 -8.28 24.63
C ARG A 87 -9.57 -8.13 24.50
N HIS A 88 -8.90 -9.03 23.80
CA HIS A 88 -7.44 -9.00 23.66
C HIS A 88 -6.95 -7.99 22.62
N GLY A 89 -6.47 -6.83 23.10
CA GLY A 89 -5.94 -5.74 22.27
C GLY A 89 -4.58 -6.03 21.63
N SER A 90 -3.90 -5.03 21.08
CA SER A 90 -2.52 -5.16 20.55
C SER A 90 -1.54 -4.14 21.15
N GLY A 91 -1.90 -3.47 22.25
CA GLY A 91 -1.21 -2.27 22.75
C GLY A 91 0.13 -2.55 23.44
N ASP A 92 0.22 -3.71 24.08
CA ASP A 92 1.36 -4.31 24.79
C ASP A 92 2.27 -5.17 23.90
N LEU A 93 1.88 -5.44 22.64
CA LEU A 93 2.64 -6.30 21.74
C LEU A 93 3.77 -5.56 21.03
N ARG A 94 4.87 -6.28 20.77
CA ARG A 94 6.02 -5.72 20.05
C ARG A 94 5.63 -5.15 18.69
N ASN A 95 6.15 -3.96 18.39
CA ASN A 95 5.99 -3.32 17.10
C ASN A 95 6.99 -3.89 16.09
N GLY A 96 6.51 -4.81 15.24
CA GLY A 96 7.24 -5.33 14.09
C GLY A 96 8.06 -6.61 14.36
N GLY A 97 7.98 -7.56 13.45
CA GLY A 97 8.90 -8.70 13.39
C GLY A 97 10.17 -8.35 12.60
N SER A 98 11.20 -9.18 12.70
CA SER A 98 12.49 -9.04 12.00
C SER A 98 12.36 -8.93 10.46
N ASN A 99 11.25 -9.40 9.89
CA ASN A 99 11.02 -9.48 8.44
C ASN A 99 9.87 -8.59 7.92
N THR A 100 9.68 -7.37 8.44
CA THR A 100 8.66 -6.46 7.90
C THR A 100 9.14 -5.64 6.71
N SER A 101 8.22 -5.28 5.81
CA SER A 101 8.48 -4.36 4.68
C SER A 101 9.02 -2.99 5.10
N GLY A 102 9.02 -2.67 6.41
CA GLY A 102 9.62 -1.46 6.97
C GLY A 102 11.13 -1.36 6.77
N ARG A 103 11.85 -2.49 6.59
CA ARG A 103 13.30 -2.51 6.29
C ARG A 103 13.62 -2.24 4.82
N LYS A 104 12.64 -2.30 3.91
CA LYS A 104 12.85 -2.02 2.49
C LYS A 104 13.14 -0.53 2.29
N ARG A 105 14.03 -0.21 1.36
CA ARG A 105 14.37 1.18 1.03
C ARG A 105 13.13 1.91 0.50
N LYS A 106 12.91 3.14 0.95
CA LYS A 106 11.73 3.98 0.62
C LYS A 106 12.11 5.17 -0.25
N ASP A 107 13.14 4.97 -1.06
CA ASP A 107 13.79 5.94 -1.92
C ASP A 107 14.61 5.17 -2.96
N VAL A 108 14.92 5.84 -4.07
CA VAL A 108 15.75 5.32 -5.15
C VAL A 108 16.79 6.41 -5.48
N PRO A 109 17.98 6.37 -4.86
CA PRO A 109 19.07 7.31 -5.17
C PRO A 109 19.52 7.23 -6.62
N ASP A 110 20.05 8.34 -7.19
CA ASP A 110 20.52 8.41 -8.58
C ASP A 110 21.54 7.35 -8.94
N SER A 111 22.55 7.15 -8.09
CA SER A 111 23.56 6.11 -8.29
C SER A 111 22.93 4.72 -8.42
N VAL A 112 22.00 4.38 -7.53
CA VAL A 112 21.31 3.08 -7.55
C VAL A 112 20.36 2.97 -8.73
N TRP A 113 19.68 4.06 -9.10
CA TRP A 113 18.82 4.07 -10.27
C TRP A 113 19.63 3.84 -11.55
N ASN A 114 20.74 4.55 -11.72
CA ASN A 114 21.60 4.45 -12.90
C ASN A 114 22.18 3.04 -13.04
N GLU A 115 22.63 2.42 -11.95
CA GLU A 115 23.11 1.03 -11.95
C GLU A 115 22.02 0.03 -12.35
N ILE A 116 20.82 0.14 -11.77
CA ILE A 116 19.69 -0.74 -12.09
C ILE A 116 19.22 -0.50 -13.53
N LYS A 117 19.12 0.75 -13.96
CA LYS A 117 18.71 1.11 -15.32
C LYS A 117 19.68 0.55 -16.36
N HIS A 118 20.98 0.68 -16.12
CA HIS A 118 22.00 0.08 -16.98
C HIS A 118 21.85 -1.45 -17.06
N ALA A 119 21.69 -2.13 -15.91
CA ALA A 119 21.49 -3.58 -15.90
C ALA A 119 20.20 -4.02 -16.63
N ILE A 120 19.11 -3.24 -16.53
CA ILE A 120 17.88 -3.50 -17.29
C ILE A 120 18.13 -3.30 -18.80
N GLN A 121 18.87 -2.26 -19.19
CA GLN A 121 19.21 -2.00 -20.59
C GLN A 121 20.03 -3.15 -21.20
N GLU A 122 20.99 -3.72 -20.47
CA GLU A 122 21.72 -4.91 -20.92
C GLU A 122 20.79 -6.12 -21.10
N ARG A 123 19.83 -6.31 -20.19
CA ARG A 123 18.82 -7.37 -20.32
C ARG A 123 17.85 -7.14 -21.50
N ILE A 124 17.55 -5.89 -21.83
CA ILE A 124 16.80 -5.54 -23.06
C ILE A 124 17.59 -5.96 -24.29
N LYS A 125 18.90 -5.64 -24.36
CA LYS A 125 19.76 -6.06 -25.47
C LYS A 125 19.79 -7.58 -25.62
N GLN A 126 19.82 -8.29 -24.49
CA GLN A 126 19.75 -9.76 -24.43
C GLN A 126 18.32 -10.32 -24.64
N GLN A 127 17.35 -9.49 -25.02
CA GLN A 127 15.97 -9.90 -25.36
C GLN A 127 15.23 -10.61 -24.22
N TYR A 128 15.51 -10.27 -22.96
CA TYR A 128 14.71 -10.79 -21.84
C TYR A 128 13.27 -10.26 -21.90
N LYS A 129 12.32 -11.19 -21.92
CA LYS A 129 10.88 -10.96 -22.16
C LYS A 129 10.29 -9.75 -21.42
N HIS A 130 10.67 -9.54 -20.16
CA HIS A 130 10.05 -8.53 -19.29
C HIS A 130 10.93 -7.29 -19.04
N ALA A 131 12.14 -7.24 -19.60
CA ALA A 131 13.11 -6.17 -19.29
C ALA A 131 12.62 -4.79 -19.78
N ALA A 132 12.11 -4.72 -21.02
CA ALA A 132 11.60 -3.48 -21.60
C ALA A 132 10.34 -2.98 -20.86
N THR A 133 9.42 -3.90 -20.54
CA THR A 133 8.24 -3.60 -19.72
C THR A 133 8.64 -3.09 -18.35
N LEU A 134 9.62 -3.73 -17.70
CA LEU A 134 10.11 -3.28 -16.40
C LEU A 134 10.65 -1.85 -16.48
N LEU A 135 11.49 -1.53 -17.47
CA LEU A 135 12.04 -0.18 -17.63
C LEU A 135 10.92 0.86 -17.76
N ALA A 136 9.97 0.63 -18.66
CA ALA A 136 8.84 1.53 -18.88
C ALA A 136 8.00 1.72 -17.60
N VAL A 137 7.70 0.64 -16.88
CA VAL A 137 6.93 0.70 -15.62
C VAL A 137 7.68 1.48 -14.53
N LEU A 138 9.00 1.27 -14.39
CA LEU A 138 9.80 1.96 -13.38
C LEU A 138 9.90 3.46 -13.68
N GLU A 139 10.18 3.84 -14.93
CA GLU A 139 10.25 5.24 -15.37
C GLU A 139 8.87 5.91 -15.28
N GLY A 140 7.83 5.26 -15.80
CA GLY A 140 6.45 5.73 -15.67
C GLY A 140 6.05 5.92 -14.21
N THR A 141 6.48 5.03 -13.31
CA THR A 141 6.18 5.15 -11.87
C THR A 141 6.91 6.33 -11.23
N LEU A 142 8.12 6.68 -11.68
CA LEU A 142 8.82 7.88 -11.21
C LEU A 142 8.14 9.17 -11.68
N LEU A 143 7.43 9.14 -12.81
CA LEU A 143 6.68 10.27 -13.37
C LEU A 143 5.30 10.45 -12.72
N THR A 144 4.61 9.36 -12.41
CA THR A 144 3.17 9.36 -12.09
C THR A 144 2.81 8.81 -10.71
N GLY A 145 3.74 8.08 -10.09
CA GLY A 145 3.55 7.47 -8.78
C GLY A 145 2.59 6.29 -8.73
N LEU A 146 2.20 5.69 -9.86
CA LEU A 146 1.31 4.51 -9.87
C LEU A 146 1.87 3.36 -9.01
N ARG A 147 0.98 2.59 -8.36
CA ARG A 147 1.40 1.32 -7.74
C ARG A 147 1.62 0.29 -8.85
N PRO A 148 2.47 -0.71 -8.62
CA PRO A 148 2.73 -1.74 -9.64
C PRO A 148 1.45 -2.42 -10.17
N ASN A 149 0.45 -2.62 -9.30
CA ASN A 149 -0.83 -3.24 -9.66
C ASN A 149 -1.87 -2.26 -10.24
N GLU A 150 -1.57 -0.97 -10.36
CA GLU A 150 -2.49 0.03 -10.93
C GLU A 150 -2.32 0.16 -12.43
N TRP A 151 -1.13 -0.14 -12.97
CA TRP A 151 -0.82 -0.02 -14.40
C TRP A 151 -1.77 -0.81 -15.31
N ALA A 152 -2.18 -2.01 -14.90
CA ALA A 152 -3.01 -2.89 -15.70
C ALA A 152 -4.43 -2.38 -15.98
N PHE A 153 -4.92 -1.47 -15.14
CA PHE A 153 -6.29 -0.94 -15.18
C PHE A 153 -6.28 0.59 -15.19
N SER A 154 -5.28 1.18 -15.84
CA SER A 154 -5.17 2.62 -16.04
C SER A 154 -5.17 2.92 -17.54
N GLU A 155 -5.52 4.15 -17.89
CA GLU A 155 -5.58 4.60 -19.28
C GLU A 155 -5.26 6.08 -19.43
N LEU A 156 -4.70 6.44 -20.58
CA LEU A 156 -4.58 7.84 -21.01
C LEU A 156 -5.87 8.24 -21.71
N GLY A 157 -6.35 9.45 -21.41
CA GLY A 157 -7.56 9.99 -22.02
C GLY A 157 -7.58 11.51 -21.97
N GLN A 158 -8.78 12.05 -22.13
CA GLN A 158 -9.07 13.47 -21.96
C GLN A 158 -9.99 13.66 -20.76
N HIS A 159 -9.76 14.73 -20.03
CA HIS A 159 -10.63 15.12 -18.93
C HIS A 159 -11.95 15.63 -19.49
N GLU A 160 -13.06 15.13 -18.96
CA GLU A 160 -14.40 15.33 -19.53
C GLU A 160 -14.82 16.80 -19.55
N ALA A 161 -14.38 17.61 -18.58
CA ALA A 161 -14.82 18.99 -18.44
C ALA A 161 -14.04 20.00 -19.30
N ASP A 162 -12.75 19.75 -19.55
CA ASP A 162 -11.85 20.75 -20.16
C ASP A 162 -10.99 20.19 -21.32
N GLY A 163 -11.12 18.91 -21.66
CA GLY A 163 -10.40 18.26 -22.77
C GLY A 163 -8.90 18.05 -22.52
N ARG A 164 -8.37 18.40 -21.35
CA ARG A 164 -6.94 18.27 -21.03
C ARG A 164 -6.53 16.82 -20.94
N ARG A 165 -5.27 16.51 -21.25
CA ARG A 165 -4.74 15.14 -21.18
C ARG A 165 -4.67 14.67 -19.73
N VAL A 166 -5.25 13.51 -19.46
CA VAL A 166 -5.25 12.89 -18.13
C VAL A 166 -4.83 11.43 -18.18
N LEU A 167 -4.26 10.98 -17.06
CA LEU A 167 -4.10 9.58 -16.73
C LEU A 167 -5.17 9.18 -15.71
N ARG A 168 -6.12 8.34 -16.13
CA ARG A 168 -7.19 7.79 -15.29
C ARG A 168 -6.70 6.47 -14.68
N VAL A 169 -6.74 6.38 -13.36
CA VAL A 169 -6.14 5.27 -12.60
C VAL A 169 -7.17 4.64 -11.69
N ARG A 170 -7.45 3.35 -11.88
CA ARG A 170 -8.27 2.58 -10.93
C ARG A 170 -7.55 2.46 -9.59
N ASN A 171 -8.20 2.91 -8.51
CA ASN A 171 -7.57 2.97 -7.20
C ASN A 171 -7.59 1.59 -6.52
N SER A 172 -6.43 0.96 -6.47
CA SER A 172 -6.24 -0.34 -5.79
C SER A 172 -6.54 -0.33 -4.28
N LYS A 173 -6.67 0.84 -3.64
CA LYS A 173 -7.04 0.98 -2.22
C LYS A 173 -8.54 1.17 -1.96
N HIS A 174 -9.36 1.26 -3.01
CA HIS A 174 -10.80 1.44 -2.86
C HIS A 174 -11.44 0.27 -2.08
N THR A 175 -11.01 -0.97 -2.37
CA THR A 175 -11.52 -2.20 -1.73
C THR A 175 -11.37 -2.28 -0.21
N ASN A 176 -10.64 -1.36 0.41
CA ASN A 176 -10.39 -1.32 1.85
C ASN A 176 -10.83 -0.01 2.52
N GLY A 177 -11.61 0.83 1.83
CA GLY A 177 -12.04 2.16 2.34
C GLY A 177 -10.88 3.16 2.54
N ARG A 178 -9.69 2.88 1.96
CA ARG A 178 -8.47 3.69 2.12
C ARG A 178 -8.10 4.51 0.88
N GLY A 179 -8.86 4.37 -0.21
CA GLY A 179 -8.73 5.13 -1.44
C GLY A 179 -9.65 6.35 -1.45
N ASN A 180 -9.27 7.40 -2.20
CA ASN A 180 -10.08 8.60 -2.44
C ASN A 180 -11.10 8.40 -3.58
N GLY A 181 -11.78 7.24 -3.62
CA GLY A 181 -12.69 6.86 -4.70
C GLY A 181 -12.26 5.62 -5.48
N THR A 182 -13.08 5.20 -6.44
CA THR A 182 -12.84 4.04 -7.33
C THR A 182 -11.74 4.32 -8.34
N HIS A 183 -11.62 5.57 -8.77
CA HIS A 183 -10.59 6.07 -9.67
C HIS A 183 -9.96 7.33 -9.09
N ARG A 184 -8.74 7.64 -9.55
CA ARG A 184 -8.14 8.96 -9.44
C ARG A 184 -7.66 9.38 -10.82
N GLU A 185 -7.65 10.67 -11.06
CA GLU A 185 -7.15 11.25 -12.29
C GLU A 185 -6.02 12.24 -11.98
N MET A 186 -5.10 12.35 -12.92
CA MET A 186 -4.08 13.38 -12.90
C MET A 186 -3.86 13.92 -14.30
N TYR A 187 -3.75 15.24 -14.40
CA TYR A 187 -3.27 15.91 -15.59
C TYR A 187 -1.83 15.52 -15.86
N VAL A 188 -1.56 15.23 -17.13
CA VAL A 188 -0.25 14.83 -17.66
C VAL A 188 0.19 15.74 -18.81
N ASP A 189 -0.48 16.86 -19.00
CA ASP A 189 -0.24 17.81 -20.09
C ASP A 189 1.07 18.60 -19.94
N GLU A 190 1.60 18.74 -18.72
CA GLU A 190 2.93 19.32 -18.47
C GLU A 190 4.10 18.33 -18.68
N LEU A 191 3.82 17.07 -19.03
CA LEU A 191 4.85 16.09 -19.37
C LEU A 191 5.34 16.26 -20.81
N GLU A 192 6.63 16.02 -21.01
CA GLU A 192 7.21 15.99 -22.35
C GLU A 192 6.67 14.82 -23.17
N VAL A 193 6.69 14.96 -24.50
CA VAL A 193 6.24 13.90 -25.43
C VAL A 193 6.92 12.55 -25.12
N ARG A 194 8.23 12.57 -24.84
CA ARG A 194 8.99 11.36 -24.48
C ARG A 194 8.54 10.71 -23.18
N GLU A 195 8.10 11.50 -22.21
CA GLU A 195 7.57 11.01 -20.93
C GLU A 195 6.17 10.41 -21.11
N ILE A 196 5.34 11.04 -21.94
CA ILE A 196 4.04 10.49 -22.34
C ILE A 196 4.22 9.15 -23.06
N GLU A 197 5.20 9.04 -23.96
CA GLU A 197 5.51 7.77 -24.62
C GLU A 197 5.94 6.67 -23.63
N VAL A 198 6.72 7.02 -22.59
CA VAL A 198 7.06 6.08 -21.52
C VAL A 198 5.81 5.56 -20.81
N ILE A 199 4.89 6.46 -20.46
CA ILE A 199 3.61 6.11 -19.83
C ILE A 199 2.78 5.23 -20.77
N ALA A 200 2.65 5.59 -22.04
CA ALA A 200 1.91 4.82 -23.03
C ALA A 200 2.49 3.42 -23.22
N ARG A 201 3.82 3.27 -23.30
CA ARG A 201 4.49 1.96 -23.36
C ARG A 201 4.21 1.12 -22.12
N ALA A 202 4.26 1.72 -20.93
CA ALA A 202 3.97 1.02 -19.68
C ALA A 202 2.51 0.56 -19.62
N LEU A 203 1.55 1.40 -20.03
CA LEU A 203 0.13 1.05 -20.09
C LEU A 203 -0.12 -0.08 -21.09
N ALA A 204 0.41 0.03 -22.30
CA ALA A 204 0.25 -1.00 -23.33
C ALA A 204 0.82 -2.35 -22.88
N ALA A 205 2.00 -2.36 -22.26
CA ALA A 205 2.65 -3.58 -21.82
C ALA A 205 2.06 -4.17 -20.53
N CYS A 206 1.33 -3.38 -19.74
CA CYS A 206 0.67 -3.84 -18.53
C CYS A 206 -0.82 -4.12 -18.67
N LYS A 207 -1.44 -3.76 -19.80
CA LYS A 207 -2.85 -4.03 -20.07
C LYS A 207 -3.14 -5.51 -19.79
N SER A 208 -4.15 -5.77 -18.99
CA SER A 208 -4.57 -7.12 -18.62
C SER A 208 -6.07 -7.20 -18.63
N GLU A 209 -6.60 -8.35 -19.03
CA GLU A 209 -8.05 -8.59 -19.08
C GLU A 209 -8.59 -9.06 -17.72
N SER A 210 -7.71 -9.54 -16.84
CA SER A 210 -8.06 -10.10 -15.54
C SER A 210 -7.09 -9.69 -14.42
N ALA A 211 -7.54 -9.79 -13.17
CA ALA A 211 -6.71 -9.52 -11.99
C ALA A 211 -5.61 -10.58 -11.81
N GLU A 212 -5.87 -11.81 -12.23
CA GLU A 212 -4.96 -12.95 -12.21
C GLU A 212 -3.79 -12.71 -13.17
N GLU A 213 -4.08 -12.25 -14.39
CA GLU A 213 -3.06 -11.87 -15.37
C GLU A 213 -2.20 -10.71 -14.86
N ALA A 214 -2.83 -9.64 -14.34
CA ALA A 214 -2.12 -8.52 -13.74
C ALA A 214 -1.19 -8.97 -12.59
N THR A 215 -1.65 -9.92 -11.77
CA THR A 215 -0.85 -10.49 -10.67
C THR A 215 0.34 -11.28 -11.18
N ARG A 216 0.16 -12.12 -12.22
CA ARG A 216 1.26 -12.88 -12.85
C ARG A 216 2.30 -11.94 -13.46
N LEU A 217 1.87 -10.90 -14.17
CA LEU A 217 2.76 -9.90 -14.74
C LEU A 217 3.53 -9.16 -13.65
N GLN A 218 2.86 -8.73 -12.58
CA GLN A 218 3.52 -8.05 -11.47
C GLN A 218 4.60 -8.94 -10.81
N LEU A 219 4.35 -10.25 -10.69
CA LEU A 219 5.34 -11.21 -10.18
C LEU A 219 6.53 -11.34 -11.15
N ALA A 220 6.27 -11.40 -12.46
CA ALA A 220 7.31 -11.44 -13.47
C ALA A 220 8.20 -10.17 -13.43
N LEU A 221 7.60 -8.98 -13.34
CA LEU A 221 8.33 -7.71 -13.20
C LEU A 221 9.15 -7.65 -11.91
N LYS A 222 8.65 -8.24 -10.82
CA LYS A 222 9.41 -8.36 -9.57
C LYS A 222 10.65 -9.22 -9.76
N HIS A 223 10.53 -10.40 -10.37
CA HIS A 223 11.67 -11.29 -10.63
C HIS A 223 12.66 -10.66 -11.61
N GLU A 224 12.18 -9.95 -12.62
CA GLU A 224 13.01 -9.21 -13.56
C GLU A 224 13.83 -8.12 -12.85
N LEU A 225 13.23 -7.38 -11.91
CA LEU A 225 13.94 -6.40 -11.09
C LEU A 225 14.97 -7.06 -10.16
N GLU A 226 14.66 -8.24 -9.62
CA GLU A 226 15.61 -9.01 -8.81
C GLU A 226 16.82 -9.47 -9.64
N ALA A 227 16.59 -9.93 -10.88
CA ALA A 227 17.65 -10.30 -11.81
C ALA A 227 18.50 -9.09 -12.21
N ALA A 228 17.89 -7.97 -12.58
CA ALA A 228 18.62 -6.74 -12.90
C ALA A 228 19.44 -6.22 -11.71
N ARG A 229 18.88 -6.29 -10.49
CA ARG A 229 19.62 -5.94 -9.26
C ARG A 229 20.81 -6.87 -9.02
N ALA A 230 20.66 -8.17 -9.28
CA ALA A 230 21.76 -9.13 -9.13
C ALA A 230 22.92 -8.80 -10.08
N LEU A 231 22.63 -8.41 -11.32
CA LEU A 231 23.63 -7.96 -12.28
C LEU A 231 24.28 -6.64 -11.84
N ALA A 232 23.50 -5.66 -11.39
CA ALA A 232 24.00 -4.34 -10.96
C ALA A 232 24.98 -4.40 -9.77
N VAL A 233 24.91 -5.48 -8.98
CA VAL A 233 25.79 -5.72 -7.82
C VAL A 233 26.81 -6.84 -8.04
N ALA A 234 26.84 -7.48 -9.21
CA ALA A 234 27.82 -8.50 -9.52
C ALA A 234 29.24 -7.93 -9.35
N GLY A 235 30.07 -8.60 -8.54
CA GLY A 235 31.42 -8.15 -8.21
C GLY A 235 31.54 -7.05 -7.13
N LYS A 236 30.44 -6.55 -6.56
CA LYS A 236 30.47 -5.52 -5.49
C LYS A 236 30.37 -6.16 -4.10
N ARG A 237 31.29 -5.80 -3.18
CA ARG A 237 31.27 -6.21 -1.75
C ARG A 237 30.08 -5.65 -0.95
N ARG A 238 29.30 -4.72 -1.51
CA ARG A 238 28.28 -3.95 -0.76
C ARG A 238 26.91 -4.63 -0.75
N ALA A 239 26.21 -4.43 0.37
CA ALA A 239 24.90 -4.99 0.65
C ALA A 239 23.87 -4.71 -0.46
N ARG A 240 23.16 -5.77 -0.84
CA ARG A 240 21.99 -5.83 -1.73
C ARG A 240 21.19 -4.52 -1.70
N SER A 241 21.09 -3.82 -2.84
CA SER A 241 20.16 -2.69 -2.99
C SER A 241 18.75 -3.16 -2.59
N SER A 242 18.17 -2.71 -1.48
CA SER A 242 16.83 -3.18 -1.03
C SER A 242 15.66 -2.50 -1.77
N VAL A 243 15.96 -1.94 -2.95
CA VAL A 243 14.97 -1.34 -3.85
C VAL A 243 14.02 -2.42 -4.37
N THR A 244 12.73 -2.11 -4.33
CA THR A 244 11.64 -2.93 -4.85
C THR A 244 10.78 -2.09 -5.80
N LEU A 245 9.83 -2.68 -6.52
CA LEU A 245 8.88 -1.93 -7.35
C LEU A 245 8.21 -0.79 -6.58
N TYR A 246 7.88 -1.00 -5.30
CA TYR A 246 7.28 0.01 -4.44
C TYR A 246 8.23 1.15 -4.03
N SER A 247 9.55 0.94 -4.09
CA SER A 247 10.53 1.98 -3.78
C SER A 247 10.46 3.13 -4.79
N PHE A 248 10.15 2.85 -6.06
CA PHE A 248 9.95 3.86 -7.10
C PHE A 248 8.74 4.75 -6.82
N ARG A 249 7.63 4.15 -6.41
CA ARG A 249 6.48 4.91 -5.92
C ARG A 249 6.82 5.74 -4.69
N HIS A 250 7.61 5.20 -3.76
CA HIS A 250 8.06 5.99 -2.61
C HIS A 250 8.93 7.17 -3.02
N GLN A 251 9.77 7.00 -4.04
CA GLN A 251 10.56 8.07 -4.62
C GLN A 251 9.69 9.14 -5.28
N PHE A 252 8.68 8.76 -6.07
CA PHE A 252 7.69 9.72 -6.59
C PHE A 252 7.03 10.52 -5.46
N VAL A 253 6.60 9.87 -4.38
CA VAL A 253 6.00 10.58 -3.24
C VAL A 253 7.00 11.51 -2.55
N ALA A 254 8.28 11.15 -2.48
CA ALA A 254 9.31 12.05 -1.97
C ALA A 254 9.48 13.29 -2.87
N ASN A 255 9.48 13.10 -4.19
CA ASN A 255 9.51 14.17 -5.19
C ASN A 255 8.24 15.06 -5.12
N ALA A 256 7.06 14.46 -4.96
CA ALA A 256 5.81 15.19 -4.81
C ALA A 256 5.80 16.03 -3.52
N LYS A 257 6.31 15.49 -2.40
CA LYS A 257 6.48 16.24 -1.16
C LYS A 257 7.54 17.33 -1.25
N LEU A 258 8.48 17.25 -2.19
CA LEU A 258 9.45 18.31 -2.49
C LEU A 258 8.81 19.41 -3.33
N THR A 259 8.03 19.00 -4.33
CA THR A 259 7.37 19.89 -5.31
C THR A 259 6.19 20.65 -4.72
N PHE A 260 5.32 19.95 -3.99
CA PHE A 260 4.08 20.49 -3.46
C PHE A 260 4.16 20.66 -1.95
N GLU A 261 3.87 21.86 -1.46
CA GLU A 261 3.75 22.12 -0.03
C GLU A 261 2.46 21.53 0.54
N ASN A 262 1.37 21.57 -0.24
CA ASN A 262 0.07 21.08 0.20
C ASN A 262 0.02 19.53 0.21
N PRO A 263 -0.14 18.89 1.40
CA PRO A 263 -0.16 17.43 1.51
C PRO A 263 -1.41 16.80 0.85
N VAL A 264 -2.48 17.57 0.62
CA VAL A 264 -3.69 17.09 -0.09
C VAL A 264 -3.35 16.75 -1.53
N ILE A 265 -2.53 17.56 -2.22
CA ILE A 265 -2.08 17.30 -3.59
C ILE A 265 -1.32 15.97 -3.67
N THR A 266 -0.37 15.76 -2.76
CA THR A 266 0.37 14.49 -2.67
C THR A 266 -0.54 13.30 -2.36
N ALA A 267 -1.54 13.48 -1.50
CA ALA A 267 -2.51 12.45 -1.16
C ALA A 267 -3.42 12.09 -2.35
N ALA A 268 -3.90 13.09 -3.09
CA ALA A 268 -4.72 12.93 -4.29
C ALA A 268 -3.97 12.19 -5.40
N LEU A 269 -2.75 12.63 -5.75
CA LEU A 269 -1.85 11.94 -6.70
C LEU A 269 -1.58 10.49 -6.27
N SER A 270 -1.49 10.27 -4.95
CA SER A 270 -1.28 8.95 -4.37
C SER A 270 -2.54 8.08 -4.27
N GLY A 271 -3.71 8.62 -4.55
CA GLY A 271 -4.99 7.95 -4.36
C GLY A 271 -5.28 7.56 -2.92
N HIS A 272 -4.98 8.42 -1.94
CA HIS A 272 -5.25 8.17 -0.52
C HIS A 272 -6.45 8.98 -0.06
N SER A 273 -7.32 8.37 0.74
CA SER A 273 -8.42 9.07 1.41
C SER A 273 -7.97 9.99 2.55
N SER A 274 -6.68 9.93 2.97
CA SER A 274 -6.15 10.76 4.06
C SER A 274 -4.68 11.15 3.87
N THR A 275 -4.34 12.35 4.34
CA THR A 275 -2.98 12.88 4.31
C THR A 275 -2.04 12.20 5.31
N LYS A 276 -2.54 11.67 6.44
CA LYS A 276 -1.74 10.95 7.45
C LYS A 276 -0.99 9.75 6.85
N THR A 277 -1.67 8.99 5.99
CA THR A 277 -1.10 7.82 5.32
C THR A 277 0.02 8.23 4.35
N ALA A 278 -0.18 9.32 3.60
CA ALA A 278 0.82 9.89 2.71
C ALA A 278 2.05 10.40 3.47
N HIS A 279 1.83 11.02 4.64
CA HIS A 279 2.90 11.64 5.41
C HIS A 279 3.78 10.61 6.17
N GLN A 280 3.17 9.64 6.85
CA GLN A 280 3.87 8.74 7.79
C GLN A 280 4.55 7.53 7.12
N HIS A 281 3.99 7.00 6.03
CA HIS A 281 4.42 5.71 5.48
C HIS A 281 5.25 5.80 4.20
N TYR A 282 5.18 6.92 3.47
CA TYR A 282 5.86 7.10 2.19
C TYR A 282 7.19 7.86 2.29
N GLY A 283 7.90 7.99 1.16
CA GLY A 283 9.21 8.66 1.08
C GLY A 283 9.19 10.04 1.74
N LYS A 284 10.32 10.43 2.34
CA LYS A 284 10.49 11.69 3.05
C LYS A 284 10.85 12.81 2.06
N ARG A 285 10.41 14.06 2.31
CA ARG A 285 10.72 15.23 1.47
C ARG A 285 12.23 15.38 1.18
N ARG A 286 13.07 15.18 2.19
CA ARG A 286 14.54 15.24 2.07
C ARG A 286 15.16 14.22 1.10
N ASN A 287 14.41 13.20 0.69
CA ASN A 287 14.84 12.21 -0.28
C ASN A 287 14.32 12.54 -1.70
N GLY A 288 13.54 13.62 -1.86
CA GLY A 288 13.11 14.09 -3.18
C GLY A 288 14.30 14.62 -3.97
N ARG A 289 14.32 14.33 -5.27
CA ARG A 289 15.44 14.67 -6.17
C ARG A 289 15.03 15.27 -7.52
N ALA A 290 13.73 15.36 -7.78
CA ALA A 290 13.19 15.92 -9.01
C ALA A 290 11.83 16.56 -8.75
N MET A 291 11.47 17.53 -9.60
CA MET A 291 10.14 18.15 -9.59
C MET A 291 9.11 17.23 -10.25
N VAL A 292 7.89 17.24 -9.73
CA VAL A 292 6.75 16.51 -10.27
C VAL A 292 5.95 17.42 -11.20
N ARG A 293 5.67 16.95 -12.42
CA ARG A 293 4.93 17.66 -13.47
C ARG A 293 3.55 17.04 -13.76
N VAL A 294 3.00 16.28 -12.81
CA VAL A 294 1.63 15.78 -12.88
C VAL A 294 0.82 16.37 -11.73
N TYR A 295 -0.43 16.71 -12.01
CA TYR A 295 -1.32 17.39 -11.06
C TYR A 295 -2.61 16.61 -10.91
N PRO A 296 -3.12 16.41 -9.68
CA PRO A 296 -4.40 15.75 -9.51
C PRO A 296 -5.52 16.65 -10.06
N THR A 297 -6.55 16.03 -10.62
CA THR A 297 -7.78 16.76 -10.98
C THR A 297 -8.49 17.29 -9.74
N GLU A 298 -9.36 18.28 -9.92
CA GLU A 298 -10.16 18.89 -8.86
C GLU A 298 -11.02 17.83 -8.15
N SER A 299 -11.62 16.92 -8.91
CA SER A 299 -12.39 15.79 -8.37
C SER A 299 -11.52 14.87 -7.50
N SER A 300 -10.28 14.59 -7.92
CA SER A 300 -9.34 13.78 -7.16
C SER A 300 -8.86 14.46 -5.88
N VAL A 301 -8.73 15.79 -5.89
CA VAL A 301 -8.42 16.62 -4.72
C VAL A 301 -9.60 16.64 -3.76
N ALA A 302 -10.81 16.91 -4.24
CA ALA A 302 -12.04 16.97 -3.44
C ALA A 302 -12.34 15.63 -2.75
N ALA A 303 -12.01 14.51 -3.39
CA ALA A 303 -12.20 13.17 -2.82
C ALA A 303 -11.22 12.82 -1.68
N VAL A 304 -10.18 13.62 -1.43
CA VAL A 304 -9.35 13.47 -0.24
C VAL A 304 -10.11 14.03 0.96
N GLN A 305 -10.78 13.15 1.71
CA GLN A 305 -11.54 13.55 2.88
C GLN A 305 -10.66 14.27 3.93
N ASN A 306 -11.10 15.46 4.33
CA ASN A 306 -10.59 16.22 5.46
C ASN A 306 -10.95 15.54 6.80
N ARG A 307 -10.46 14.32 7.07
CA ARG A 307 -10.53 13.71 8.43
C ARG A 307 -9.76 14.52 9.50
N TYR A 308 -9.18 15.67 9.15
CA TYR A 308 -8.42 16.48 10.08
C TYR A 308 -9.25 17.39 10.99
N LEU A 309 -10.52 17.73 10.71
CA LEU A 309 -11.29 18.51 11.70
C LEU A 309 -11.65 17.66 12.93
N GLU A 310 -12.15 16.43 12.75
CA GLU A 310 -12.50 15.55 13.89
C GLU A 310 -11.27 15.00 14.60
N THR A 311 -10.26 14.50 13.87
CA THR A 311 -9.09 13.91 14.53
C THR A 311 -8.19 14.97 15.20
N TYR A 312 -8.16 16.22 14.69
CA TYR A 312 -7.51 17.33 15.37
C TYR A 312 -8.34 17.82 16.57
N ARG A 313 -9.67 17.89 16.44
CA ARG A 313 -10.56 18.15 17.59
C ARG A 313 -10.39 17.10 18.68
N ASP A 314 -10.31 15.82 18.35
CA ASP A 314 -10.04 14.72 19.30
C ASP A 314 -8.64 14.82 19.90
N PHE A 315 -7.63 15.18 19.09
CA PHE A 315 -6.26 15.38 19.57
C PHE A 315 -6.15 16.59 20.51
N VAL A 316 -6.83 17.70 20.21
CA VAL A 316 -6.90 18.91 21.04
C VAL A 316 -7.74 18.65 22.29
N ALA A 317 -8.87 17.95 22.20
CA ALA A 317 -9.71 17.57 23.33
C ALA A 317 -8.97 16.67 24.33
N ARG A 318 -8.21 15.69 23.83
CA ARG A 318 -7.35 14.82 24.67
C ARG A 318 -6.19 15.58 25.32
N ARG A 319 -5.76 16.71 24.76
CA ARG A 319 -4.70 17.56 25.33
C ARG A 319 -5.26 18.59 26.32
N GLY A 320 -6.45 19.14 26.06
CA GLY A 320 -7.16 20.05 26.97
C GLY A 320 -7.66 19.38 28.25
N ALA A 321 -8.07 18.11 28.17
CA ALA A 321 -8.46 17.32 29.34
C ALA A 321 -7.30 17.03 30.31
N ASN A 322 -6.05 17.04 29.82
CA ASN A 322 -4.86 16.80 30.64
C ASN A 322 -4.24 18.08 31.23
N ILE A 323 -4.77 19.27 30.90
CA ILE A 323 -4.28 20.57 31.40
C ILE A 323 -5.16 21.10 32.54
N THR A 324 -6.34 20.53 32.79
CA THR A 324 -7.30 21.00 33.81
C THR A 324 -7.16 20.30 35.17
N HIS A 325 -6.12 19.50 35.40
CA HIS A 325 -5.80 18.95 36.73
C HIS A 325 -4.35 19.28 37.11
N SER A 326 -4.12 20.54 37.46
CA SER A 326 -3.10 20.90 38.46
C SER A 326 -3.80 21.78 39.49
N PRO A 327 -3.98 21.30 40.74
CA PRO A 327 -4.63 22.09 41.78
C PRO A 327 -3.67 23.20 42.22
N SER A 328 -4.08 24.44 42.03
CA SER A 328 -3.56 25.56 42.81
C SER A 328 -3.97 25.34 44.27
N SER A 329 -3.02 24.91 45.09
CA SER A 329 -3.11 24.93 46.55
C SER A 329 -2.11 25.96 47.06
N HIS A 330 -2.59 26.74 48.03
CA HIS A 330 -1.93 27.79 48.78
C HIS A 330 -0.55 27.43 49.34
#